data_AF-A0A961MF73-F1
#
_entry.id   AF-A0A961MF73-F1
#
_cell.length_a   1.000
_cell.length_b   1.000
_cell.length_c   1.000
_cell.angle_alpha   90.00
_cell.angle_beta   90.00
_cell.angle_gamma   90.00
#
_symmetry.space_group_name_H-M   'P 1'
#
loop_
_entity.id
_entity.type
_entity.pdbx_description
1 polymer ?
#
loop_
_entity_poly.entity_id
_entity_poly.type
_entity_poly.pdbx_seq_one_letter_code
_entity_poly.pdbx_strand_id
1 'polypeptide(L)'
;GALIGKSIPDDYALDFAVPITFLALVAPMLRTGAHVAAAVVAVVLALLLAGLPYNLGLLVAALGGMMTGARIEARAERRILQRDAAR
;
A
#
# COMPACT_ATOMS: atom_id res chain seq x y z
N GLY A 1 -26.36 -1.61 13.94
CA GLY A 1 -24.90 -1.40 13.93
C GLY A 1 -24.40 -0.96 15.30
N ALA A 2 -24.42 0.33 15.60
CA ALA A 2 -23.82 0.91 16.82
C ALA A 2 -24.40 0.40 18.16
N LEU A 3 -25.68 0.06 18.23
CA LEU A 3 -26.31 -0.52 19.44
C LEU A 3 -25.88 -1.97 19.71
N ILE A 4 -25.59 -2.74 18.66
CA ILE A 4 -25.15 -4.15 18.76
C ILE A 4 -23.62 -4.22 18.96
N GLY A 5 -22.86 -3.24 18.44
CA GLY A 5 -21.40 -3.19 18.64
C GLY A 5 -21.00 -2.94 20.09
N LYS A 6 -21.80 -2.19 20.86
CA LYS A 6 -21.56 -1.92 22.30
C LYS A 6 -21.72 -3.14 23.21
N SER A 7 -22.37 -4.20 22.74
CA SER A 7 -22.60 -5.44 23.49
C SER A 7 -21.58 -6.54 23.17
N ILE A 8 -20.60 -6.26 22.30
CA ILE A 8 -19.50 -7.18 22.00
C ILE A 8 -18.38 -6.94 23.02
N PRO A 9 -17.94 -7.97 23.77
CA PRO A 9 -16.85 -7.83 24.74
C PRO A 9 -15.53 -7.37 24.09
N ASP A 10 -14.79 -6.49 24.78
CA ASP A 10 -13.50 -5.95 24.32
C ASP A 10 -12.42 -7.04 24.14
N ASP A 11 -12.58 -8.18 24.84
CA ASP A 11 -11.65 -9.33 24.78
C ASP A 11 -11.53 -9.97 23.37
N TYR A 12 -12.49 -9.71 22.47
CA TYR A 12 -12.47 -10.27 21.11
C TYR A 12 -11.61 -9.48 20.11
N ALA A 13 -10.91 -8.41 20.54
CA ALA A 13 -9.94 -7.65 19.75
C ALA A 13 -10.45 -7.13 18.38
N LEU A 14 -11.76 -6.83 18.26
CA LEU A 14 -12.36 -6.39 17.00
C LEU A 14 -11.81 -5.06 16.49
N ASP A 15 -11.13 -4.27 17.33
CA ASP A 15 -10.48 -3.01 16.94
C ASP A 15 -9.40 -3.20 15.87
N PHE A 16 -8.85 -4.42 15.74
CA PHE A 16 -7.88 -4.77 14.72
C PHE A 16 -8.49 -5.38 13.46
N ALA A 17 -9.79 -5.69 13.46
CA ALA A 17 -10.43 -6.36 12.33
C ALA A 17 -10.33 -5.53 11.05
N VAL A 18 -10.53 -4.21 11.13
CA VAL A 18 -10.46 -3.31 9.96
C VAL A 18 -9.03 -3.22 9.38
N PRO A 19 -7.98 -2.94 10.16
CA PRO A 19 -6.61 -2.99 9.65
C PRO A 19 -6.21 -4.35 9.06
N ILE A 20 -6.57 -5.45 9.72
CA ILE A 20 -6.20 -6.80 9.27
C ILE A 20 -6.91 -7.15 7.97
N THR A 21 -8.20 -6.86 7.84
CA THR A 21 -8.94 -7.12 6.59
C THR A 21 -8.39 -6.31 5.43
N PHE A 22 -8.02 -5.04 5.65
CA PHE A 22 -7.36 -4.23 4.63
C PHE A 22 -6.01 -4.82 4.22
N LEU A 23 -5.19 -5.25 5.20
CA LEU A 23 -3.91 -5.89 4.94
C LEU A 23 -4.10 -7.22 4.19
N ALA A 24 -5.09 -8.03 4.56
CA ALA A 24 -5.40 -9.29 3.90
C ALA A 24 -5.85 -9.12 2.44
N LEU A 25 -6.51 -8.00 2.11
CA LEU A 25 -6.86 -7.64 0.73
C LEU A 25 -5.64 -7.17 -0.07
N VAL A 26 -4.77 -6.36 0.53
CA VAL A 26 -3.61 -5.76 -0.16
C VAL A 26 -2.43 -6.73 -0.29
N ALA A 27 -2.16 -7.54 0.74
CA ALA A 27 -1.03 -8.47 0.79
C ALA A 27 -0.91 -9.37 -0.46
N PRO A 28 -1.96 -10.05 -0.97
CA PRO A 28 -1.86 -10.89 -2.15
C PRO A 28 -1.66 -10.11 -3.45
N MET A 29 -1.84 -8.78 -3.45
CA MET A 29 -1.57 -7.91 -4.61
C MET A 29 -0.07 -7.57 -4.73
N LEU A 30 0.70 -7.67 -3.65
CA LEU A 30 2.13 -7.32 -3.59
C LEU A 30 3.05 -8.40 -4.18
N ARG A 31 2.78 -8.84 -5.41
CA ARG A 31 3.45 -10.00 -6.02
C ARG A 31 4.76 -9.67 -6.75
N THR A 32 5.02 -8.40 -7.05
CA THR A 32 6.21 -7.98 -7.83
C THR A 32 7.05 -7.00 -7.03
N GLY A 33 8.34 -6.90 -7.37
CA GLY A 33 9.23 -5.91 -6.76
C GLY A 33 8.75 -4.46 -6.97
N ALA A 34 8.04 -4.17 -8.06
CA ALA A 34 7.42 -2.88 -8.30
C ALA A 34 6.31 -2.57 -7.30
N HIS A 35 5.42 -3.54 -7.04
CA HIS A 35 4.34 -3.39 -6.05
C HIS A 35 4.88 -3.19 -4.64
N VAL A 36 5.87 -3.99 -4.23
CA VAL A 36 6.48 -3.89 -2.89
C VAL A 36 7.17 -2.54 -2.71
N ALA A 37 7.95 -2.09 -3.69
CA ALA A 37 8.61 -0.79 -3.61
C ALA A 37 7.61 0.38 -3.59
N ALA A 38 6.52 0.30 -4.37
CA ALA A 38 5.44 1.28 -4.31
C ALA A 38 4.81 1.34 -2.91
N ALA A 39 4.52 0.19 -2.31
CA ALA A 39 3.94 0.09 -0.97
C ALA A 39 4.87 0.67 0.10
N VAL A 40 6.16 0.32 0.06
CA VAL A 40 7.15 0.85 1.02
C VAL A 40 7.26 2.38 0.91
N VAL A 41 7.35 2.92 -0.31
CA VAL A 41 7.41 4.38 -0.50
C VAL A 41 6.12 5.05 0.00
N ALA A 42 4.96 4.50 -0.30
CA ALA A 42 3.69 5.03 0.19
C ALA A 42 3.64 5.02 1.73
N VAL A 43 4.04 3.94 2.39
CA VAL A 43 4.10 3.85 3.86
C VAL A 43 5.03 4.90 4.44
N VAL A 44 6.25 5.02 3.92
CA VAL A 44 7.23 6.00 4.41
C VAL A 44 6.70 7.43 4.25
N LEU A 45 6.17 7.78 3.08
CA LEU A 45 5.61 9.11 2.84
C LEU A 45 4.38 9.38 3.72
N ALA A 46 3.49 8.40 3.90
CA ALA A 46 2.31 8.57 4.74
C ALA A 46 2.69 8.85 6.20
N LEU A 47 3.71 8.17 6.73
CA LEU A 47 4.20 8.40 8.09
C LEU A 47 4.89 9.76 8.23
N LEU A 48 5.72 10.14 7.26
CA LEU A 48 6.42 11.44 7.27
C LEU A 48 5.45 12.62 7.12
N LEU A 49 4.37 12.45 6.36
CA LEU A 49 3.38 13.50 6.07
C LEU A 49 2.10 13.36 6.92
N ALA A 50 2.11 12.54 7.98
CA ALA A 50 0.93 12.28 8.81
C ALA A 50 0.36 13.54 9.50
N GLY A 51 1.18 14.57 9.70
CA GLY A 51 0.77 15.84 10.32
C GLY A 51 0.02 16.81 9.41
N LEU A 52 -0.16 16.50 8.11
CA LEU A 52 -0.87 17.41 7.19
C LEU A 52 -2.39 17.41 7.43
N PRO A 53 -3.05 18.58 7.38
CA PRO A 53 -4.50 18.65 7.49
C PRO A 53 -5.20 18.00 6.30
N TYR A 54 -6.47 17.65 6.47
CA TYR A 54 -7.35 17.09 5.42
C TYR A 54 -6.84 15.81 4.75
N ASN A 55 -5.97 15.03 5.40
CA ASN A 55 -5.36 13.82 4.84
C ASN A 55 -4.53 14.05 3.56
N LEU A 56 -4.05 15.28 3.32
CA LEU A 56 -3.21 15.59 2.15
C LEU A 56 -1.92 14.75 2.11
N GLY A 57 -1.38 14.40 3.28
CA GLY A 57 -0.22 13.52 3.38
C GLY A 57 -0.46 12.14 2.77
N LEU A 58 -1.65 11.56 2.95
CA LEU A 58 -2.04 10.29 2.33
C LEU A 58 -2.14 10.41 0.80
N LEU A 59 -2.66 11.53 0.30
CA LEU A 59 -2.77 11.77 -1.14
C LEU A 59 -1.38 11.86 -1.80
N VAL A 60 -0.47 12.62 -1.19
CA VAL A 60 0.93 12.75 -1.66
C VAL A 60 1.64 11.40 -1.59
N ALA A 61 1.45 10.65 -0.51
CA ALA A 61 2.01 9.31 -0.35
C ALA A 61 1.53 8.34 -1.43
N ALA A 62 0.23 8.35 -1.75
CA ALA A 62 -0.34 7.53 -2.81
C ALA A 62 0.26 7.86 -4.18
N LEU A 63 0.38 9.15 -4.50
CA LEU A 63 1.02 9.60 -5.75
C LEU A 63 2.49 9.17 -5.81
N GLY A 64 3.25 9.36 -4.73
CA GLY A 64 4.65 8.95 -4.65
C GLY A 64 4.86 7.45 -4.80
N GLY A 65 4.00 6.65 -4.15
CA GLY A 65 3.99 5.19 -4.27
C GLY A 65 3.70 4.73 -5.71
N MET A 66 2.60 5.21 -6.32
CA MET A 66 2.24 4.87 -7.70
C MET A 66 3.36 5.24 -8.69
N MET A 67 3.92 6.43 -8.52
CA MET A 67 4.96 6.97 -9.38
C MET A 67 6.29 6.20 -9.26
N THR A 68 6.55 5.60 -8.10
CA THR A 68 7.68 4.69 -7.87
C THR A 68 7.44 3.32 -8.48
N GLY A 69 6.27 2.73 -8.24
CA GLY A 69 5.87 1.44 -8.82
C GLY A 69 5.96 1.44 -10.34
N ALA A 70 5.34 2.44 -10.97
CA ALA A 70 5.36 2.60 -12.43
C ALA A 70 6.78 2.73 -13.00
N ARG A 71 7.68 3.44 -12.30
CA ARG A 71 9.08 3.56 -12.72
C ARG A 71 9.84 2.23 -12.63
N ILE A 72 9.60 1.45 -11.59
CA ILE A 72 10.28 0.17 -11.40
C ILE A 72 9.77 -0.86 -12.41
N GLU A 73 8.46 -0.90 -12.64
CA GLU A 73 7.83 -1.74 -13.65
C GLU A 73 8.33 -1.42 -15.05
N ALA A 74 8.32 -0.14 -15.45
CA ALA A 74 8.84 0.29 -16.75
C ALA A 74 10.33 -0.06 -16.95
N ARG A 75 11.14 -0.04 -15.89
CA ARG A 75 12.56 -0.45 -15.96
C ARG A 75 12.69 -1.97 -16.10
N ALA A 76 11.86 -2.74 -15.40
CA ALA A 76 11.86 -4.19 -15.49
C ALA A 76 11.48 -4.65 -16.91
N GLU A 77 10.44 -4.06 -17.49
CA GLU A 77 9.99 -4.35 -18.86
C GLU A 77 11.07 -4.00 -19.90
N ARG A 78 11.69 -2.83 -19.79
CA ARG A 78 12.81 -2.43 -20.68
C ARG A 78 13.97 -3.43 -20.63
N ARG A 79 14.29 -3.97 -19.45
CA ARG A 79 15.37 -4.96 -19.29
C ARG A 79 15.03 -6.29 -19.94
N ILE A 80 13.77 -6.71 -19.94
CA ILE A 80 13.33 -7.94 -20.60
C ILE A 80 13.51 -7.79 -22.12
N LEU A 81 12.99 -6.70 -22.69
CA LEU A 81 13.10 -6.41 -24.13
C LEU A 81 14.55 -6.35 -24.62
N GLN A 82 15.46 -5.77 -23.82
CA GLN A 82 16.88 -5.73 -24.14
C GLN A 82 17.55 -7.11 -24.13
N ARG A 83 17.12 -8.02 -23.25
CA ARG A 83 17.65 -9.38 -23.19
C ARG A 83 17.18 -10.21 -24.37
N ASP A 84 15.97 -9.99 -24.85
CA ASP A 84 15.42 -10.68 -26.02
C ASP A 84 16.07 -10.20 -27.32
N ALA A 85 16.36 -8.91 -27.45
CA ALA A 85 17.07 -8.36 -28.61
C ALA A 85 18.54 -8.79 -28.71
N ALA A 86 19.14 -9.29 -27.63
CA ALA A 86 20.53 -9.74 -27.58
C ALA A 86 20.68 -11.26 -27.80
N ARG A 87 19.57 -11.99 -27.98
CA ARG A 87 19.53 -13.42 -28.31
C ARG A 87 19.27 -13.61 -29.80
#